data_AF-A0A2V4BRX3-F1
#
_entry.id   AF-A0A2V4BRX3-F1
#
_cell.length_a   1.000
_cell.length_b   1.000
_cell.length_c   1.000
_cell.angle_alpha   90.00
_cell.angle_beta   90.00
_cell.angle_gamma   90.00
#
_symmetry.space_group_name_H-M   'P 1'
#
loop_
_entity.id
_entity.type
_entity.pdbx_description
1 polymer ?
#
loop_
_entity_poly.entity_id
_entity_poly.type
_entity_poly.pdbx_seq_one_letter_code
_entity_poly.pdbx_strand_id
1 'polypeptide(L)'
;MKKTLLPFYFLLISFSAVLHAQKNKMMYDIVVATDGSGNYTKVQDAFNAVPEKSEKTTIIFVKPGIYKEKLKLAKNKKVSLIGESYKTTILTYDDYAEIAGGTSKSYSVLIEADDFIAENITFENTISSELPQYKKGGQAVALMVNGDRVIFHNCKMSGFQDTFYLKANKRTYIKDCIIDGTTDFIFGAGIALFENCFIQCRKDSYVTAGNHEAGKSKYGFVFKDCVIMKYPKAPISKVSLGRPWGAGANTVFIHSYEESVILPEGWSIWSKDPENKAYENWKTSFYAEYDCYGPGSNSDNRISWSHQLNKTEASEYTKEKIFAANTTTASNLEGDWNPVIEKDKCNVVLPSKKAKNADSSFEKGFH
;
A
#
# COMPACT_ATOMS: atom_id res chain seq x y z
N MET A 1 -3.62 39.71 -70.84
CA MET A 1 -2.85 38.57 -70.29
C MET A 1 -2.45 38.87 -68.85
N LYS A 2 -3.03 38.14 -67.88
CA LYS A 2 -2.37 37.66 -66.65
C LYS A 2 -3.45 36.90 -65.84
N LYS A 3 -3.47 35.58 -66.05
CA LYS A 3 -4.12 34.62 -65.16
C LYS A 3 -3.21 34.47 -63.94
N THR A 4 -3.76 34.55 -62.73
CA THR A 4 -3.07 34.08 -61.54
C THR A 4 -4.02 33.21 -60.74
N LEU A 5 -3.71 31.92 -60.74
CA LEU A 5 -4.35 30.86 -59.98
C LEU A 5 -4.21 31.15 -58.48
N LEU A 6 -5.32 31.15 -57.76
CA LEU A 6 -5.33 30.81 -56.34
C LEU A 6 -6.74 30.32 -55.97
N PRO A 7 -7.01 29.01 -56.07
CA PRO A 7 -7.51 28.32 -54.88
C PRO A 7 -7.14 26.83 -54.90
N PHE A 8 -5.96 26.45 -54.41
CA PHE A 8 -5.70 25.02 -54.17
C PHE A 8 -4.88 24.73 -52.90
N TYR A 9 -4.31 25.76 -52.27
CA TYR A 9 -3.51 25.58 -51.05
C TYR A 9 -4.31 25.55 -49.75
N PHE A 10 -5.56 26.04 -49.74
CA PHE A 10 -6.38 26.01 -48.53
C PHE A 10 -7.04 24.65 -48.25
N LEU A 11 -7.17 23.77 -49.25
CA LEU A 11 -7.81 22.45 -49.08
C LEU A 11 -6.83 21.37 -48.56
N LEU A 12 -5.52 21.53 -48.81
CA LEU A 12 -4.47 20.58 -48.38
C LEU A 12 -4.04 20.77 -46.92
N ILE A 13 -4.19 21.99 -46.38
CA ILE A 13 -3.89 22.28 -44.95
C ILE A 13 -5.04 21.78 -44.06
N SER A 14 -6.28 21.82 -44.53
CA SER A 14 -7.42 21.24 -43.81
C SER A 14 -7.40 19.70 -43.79
N PHE A 15 -6.83 19.02 -44.80
CA PHE A 15 -6.75 17.56 -44.82
C PHE A 15 -5.62 16.99 -43.94
N SER A 16 -4.54 17.76 -43.75
CA SER A 16 -3.40 17.36 -42.90
C SER A 16 -3.66 17.57 -41.40
N ALA A 17 -4.48 18.57 -41.04
CA ALA A 17 -4.96 18.75 -39.66
C ALA A 17 -5.94 17.65 -39.22
N VAL A 18 -6.78 17.14 -40.13
CA VAL A 18 -7.73 16.05 -39.84
C VAL A 18 -7.02 14.68 -39.72
N LEU A 19 -5.89 14.49 -40.40
CA LEU A 19 -5.08 13.27 -40.27
C LEU A 19 -4.12 13.27 -39.06
N HIS A 20 -3.73 14.43 -38.53
CA HIS A 20 -3.01 14.52 -37.25
C HIS A 20 -3.92 14.46 -36.01
N ALA A 21 -5.23 14.63 -36.18
CA ALA A 21 -6.22 14.46 -35.10
C ALA A 21 -6.54 12.99 -34.78
N GLN A 22 -5.91 12.02 -35.45
CA GLN A 22 -6.23 10.59 -35.33
C GLN A 22 -5.12 9.71 -34.72
N LYS A 23 -4.18 10.29 -33.95
CA LYS A 23 -3.11 9.49 -33.32
C LYS A 23 -2.74 9.86 -31.88
N ASN A 24 -3.75 10.12 -31.05
CA ASN A 24 -3.67 9.92 -29.60
C ASN A 24 -4.98 9.25 -29.15
N LYS A 25 -5.13 7.97 -29.50
CA LYS A 25 -6.13 7.11 -28.87
C LYS A 25 -5.79 7.09 -27.38
N MET A 26 -6.65 7.67 -26.55
CA MET A 26 -6.43 7.79 -25.10
C MET A 26 -5.95 6.46 -24.52
N MET A 27 -4.89 6.54 -23.71
CA MET A 27 -4.07 5.48 -23.09
C MET A 27 -4.83 4.52 -22.15
N TYR A 28 -6.12 4.78 -21.91
CA TYR A 28 -6.93 4.16 -20.87
C TYR A 28 -8.21 3.56 -21.47
N ASP A 29 -8.63 2.38 -21.00
CA ASP A 29 -9.85 1.71 -21.48
C ASP A 29 -11.11 2.33 -20.85
N ILE A 30 -11.03 2.80 -19.60
CA ILE A 30 -12.13 3.47 -18.88
C ILE A 30 -11.59 4.73 -18.19
N VAL A 31 -12.35 5.82 -18.23
CA VAL A 31 -12.10 7.05 -17.47
C VAL A 31 -13.24 7.29 -16.48
N VAL A 32 -12.89 7.57 -15.23
CA VAL A 32 -13.84 7.93 -14.16
C VAL A 32 -13.63 9.39 -13.76
N ALA A 33 -14.71 10.18 -13.74
CA ALA A 33 -14.66 11.59 -13.39
C ALA A 33 -15.97 12.05 -12.74
N THR A 34 -15.90 12.64 -11.54
CA THR A 34 -17.09 13.09 -10.79
C THR A 34 -17.86 14.21 -11.49
N ASP A 35 -17.19 14.98 -12.37
CA ASP A 35 -17.78 16.07 -13.15
C ASP A 35 -18.53 15.61 -14.41
N GLY A 36 -18.58 14.29 -14.67
CA GLY A 36 -19.24 13.71 -15.85
C GLY A 36 -18.41 13.75 -17.14
N SER A 37 -17.14 14.20 -17.08
CA SER A 37 -16.24 14.25 -18.25
C SER A 37 -15.59 12.90 -18.60
N GLY A 38 -15.89 11.84 -17.85
CA GLY A 38 -15.42 10.47 -18.05
C GLY A 38 -16.51 9.53 -18.57
N ASN A 39 -16.18 8.25 -18.70
CA ASN A 39 -17.15 7.19 -19.02
C ASN A 39 -18.10 6.91 -17.85
N TYR A 40 -17.61 7.04 -16.61
CA TYR A 40 -18.38 6.87 -15.38
C TYR A 40 -18.11 8.01 -14.41
N THR A 41 -19.08 8.29 -13.53
CA THR A 41 -18.91 9.22 -12.40
C THR A 41 -18.52 8.51 -11.11
N LYS A 42 -18.66 7.19 -11.06
CA LYS A 42 -18.40 6.31 -9.91
C LYS A 42 -17.35 5.27 -10.25
N VAL A 43 -16.49 4.96 -9.29
CA VAL A 43 -15.44 3.94 -9.45
C VAL A 43 -16.04 2.55 -9.42
N GLN A 44 -17.07 2.30 -8.59
CA GLN A 44 -17.70 0.98 -8.55
C GLN A 44 -18.36 0.61 -9.89
N ASP A 45 -18.96 1.58 -10.58
CA ASP A 45 -19.57 1.34 -11.91
C ASP A 45 -18.51 0.97 -12.95
N ALA A 46 -17.33 1.61 -12.89
CA ALA A 46 -16.19 1.24 -13.71
C ALA A 46 -15.69 -0.18 -13.40
N PHE A 47 -15.57 -0.58 -12.12
CA PHE A 47 -15.22 -1.95 -11.74
C PHE A 47 -16.24 -2.97 -12.24
N ASN A 48 -17.53 -2.65 -12.16
CA ASN A 48 -18.60 -3.53 -12.62
C ASN A 48 -18.53 -3.75 -14.14
N ALA A 49 -18.12 -2.71 -14.89
CA ALA A 49 -18.03 -2.75 -16.35
C ALA A 49 -16.82 -3.56 -16.89
N VAL A 50 -15.80 -3.82 -16.07
CA VAL A 50 -14.64 -4.62 -16.48
C VAL A 50 -15.10 -6.03 -16.88
N PRO A 51 -14.74 -6.56 -18.06
CA PRO A 51 -15.09 -7.92 -18.44
C PRO A 51 -14.53 -8.96 -17.48
N GLU A 52 -15.33 -9.97 -17.15
CA GLU A 52 -14.89 -11.08 -16.31
C GLU A 52 -13.99 -12.05 -17.08
N LYS A 53 -12.99 -12.62 -16.41
CA LYS A 53 -12.07 -13.63 -16.96
C LYS A 53 -11.38 -13.18 -18.25
N SER A 54 -11.21 -11.87 -18.43
CA SER A 54 -10.47 -11.30 -19.55
C SER A 54 -8.99 -11.63 -19.40
N GLU A 55 -8.36 -12.05 -20.50
CA GLU A 55 -6.89 -12.12 -20.53
C GLU A 55 -6.23 -10.75 -20.60
N LYS A 56 -6.95 -9.76 -21.15
CA LYS A 56 -6.49 -8.38 -21.24
C LYS A 56 -6.81 -7.63 -19.96
N THR A 57 -5.81 -6.99 -19.37
CA THR A 57 -5.98 -6.02 -18.28
C THR A 57 -6.74 -4.79 -18.76
N THR A 58 -7.78 -4.39 -18.03
CA THR A 58 -8.50 -3.13 -18.27
C THR A 58 -7.81 -2.01 -17.51
N ILE A 59 -7.42 -0.95 -18.22
CA ILE A 59 -6.78 0.21 -17.60
C ILE A 59 -7.85 1.27 -17.28
N ILE A 60 -8.07 1.53 -16.00
CA ILE A 60 -9.03 2.51 -15.49
C ILE A 60 -8.26 3.74 -15.00
N PHE A 61 -8.51 4.89 -15.61
CA PHE A 61 -8.01 6.18 -15.15
C PHE A 61 -9.05 6.91 -14.30
N VAL A 62 -8.66 7.39 -13.12
CA VAL A 62 -9.54 8.11 -12.19
C VAL A 62 -9.03 9.53 -12.04
N LYS A 63 -9.86 10.49 -12.49
CA LYS A 63 -9.54 11.92 -12.40
C LYS A 63 -9.47 12.42 -10.94
N PRO A 64 -8.95 13.64 -10.71
CA PRO A 64 -8.97 14.28 -9.40
C PRO A 64 -10.40 14.35 -8.84
N GLY A 65 -10.53 14.04 -7.56
CA GLY A 65 -11.81 13.98 -6.86
C GLY A 65 -11.76 13.13 -5.60
N ILE A 66 -12.76 13.33 -4.75
CA ILE A 66 -13.02 12.48 -3.59
C ILE A 66 -14.18 11.56 -3.95
N TYR A 67 -13.89 10.27 -4.05
CA TYR A 67 -14.83 9.22 -4.40
C TYR A 67 -15.23 8.49 -3.12
N LYS A 68 -16.32 8.96 -2.48
CA LYS A 68 -16.85 8.35 -1.26
C LYS A 68 -17.74 7.16 -1.62
N GLU A 69 -17.13 5.98 -1.74
CA GLU A 69 -17.79 4.74 -2.16
C GLU A 69 -17.20 3.56 -1.39
N LYS A 70 -18.04 2.58 -1.03
CA LYS A 70 -17.56 1.29 -0.54
C LYS A 70 -17.23 0.40 -1.74
N LEU A 71 -15.94 0.29 -2.05
CA LEU A 71 -15.47 -0.31 -3.31
C LEU A 71 -15.09 -1.77 -3.15
N LYS A 72 -15.46 -2.58 -4.14
CA LYS A 72 -15.05 -3.97 -4.26
C LYS A 72 -14.67 -4.29 -5.71
N LEU A 73 -13.42 -4.72 -5.92
CA LEU A 73 -12.98 -5.33 -7.16
C LEU A 73 -13.00 -6.86 -7.01
N ALA A 74 -13.92 -7.52 -7.72
CA ALA A 74 -14.14 -8.96 -7.64
C ALA A 74 -12.96 -9.78 -8.21
N LYS A 75 -12.78 -11.00 -7.70
CA LYS A 75 -11.65 -11.90 -8.02
C LYS A 75 -11.45 -12.17 -9.52
N ASN A 76 -12.52 -12.18 -10.30
CA ASN A 76 -12.52 -12.56 -11.72
C ASN A 76 -12.24 -11.38 -12.68
N LYS A 77 -11.76 -10.24 -12.18
CA LYS A 77 -11.43 -9.05 -12.98
C LYS A 77 -9.92 -8.87 -13.09
N LYS A 78 -9.41 -8.32 -14.19
CA LYS A 78 -7.99 -7.89 -14.35
C LYS A 78 -7.94 -6.38 -14.58
N VAL A 79 -7.37 -5.63 -13.63
CA VAL A 79 -7.45 -4.15 -13.62
C VAL A 79 -6.10 -3.51 -13.27
N SER A 80 -5.76 -2.46 -14.02
CA SER A 80 -4.80 -1.43 -13.59
C SER A 80 -5.56 -0.14 -13.30
N LEU A 81 -5.53 0.33 -12.06
CA LEU A 81 -6.21 1.53 -11.58
C LEU A 81 -5.21 2.67 -11.42
N ILE A 82 -5.37 3.73 -12.19
CA ILE A 82 -4.42 4.84 -12.24
C ILE A 82 -5.15 6.11 -11.83
N GLY A 83 -4.77 6.72 -10.71
CA GLY A 83 -5.20 8.07 -10.37
C GLY A 83 -4.37 9.13 -11.09
N GLU A 84 -4.82 10.37 -11.09
CA GLU A 84 -4.00 11.49 -11.58
C GLU A 84 -2.87 11.83 -10.60
N SER A 85 -3.17 11.81 -9.29
CA SER A 85 -2.18 11.98 -8.23
C SER A 85 -2.74 11.42 -6.92
N TYR A 86 -1.88 10.81 -6.10
CA TYR A 86 -2.28 10.39 -4.76
C TYR A 86 -2.77 11.58 -3.92
N LYS A 87 -2.35 12.81 -4.24
CA LYS A 87 -2.76 14.02 -3.51
C LYS A 87 -4.20 14.46 -3.82
N THR A 88 -4.72 14.12 -4.99
CA THR A 88 -5.96 14.71 -5.52
C THR A 88 -7.01 13.68 -5.92
N THR A 89 -6.62 12.42 -6.14
CA THR A 89 -7.53 11.30 -6.40
C THR A 89 -7.62 10.41 -5.16
N ILE A 90 -8.75 10.48 -4.46
CA ILE A 90 -8.96 9.84 -3.15
C ILE A 90 -10.17 8.92 -3.20
N LEU A 91 -9.96 7.64 -2.92
CA LEU A 91 -11.01 6.64 -2.70
C LEU A 91 -11.22 6.48 -1.21
N THR A 92 -12.42 6.80 -0.71
CA THR A 92 -12.66 6.91 0.73
C THR A 92 -14.00 6.31 1.15
N TYR A 93 -14.06 5.86 2.40
CA TYR A 93 -15.30 5.51 3.08
C TYR A 93 -15.13 5.68 4.60
N ASP A 94 -16.15 5.33 5.37
CA ASP A 94 -16.23 5.59 6.80
C ASP A 94 -16.93 4.47 7.60
N ASP A 95 -16.80 3.23 7.13
CA ASP A 95 -17.22 2.07 7.91
C ASP A 95 -16.18 1.71 8.99
N TYR A 96 -16.66 1.12 10.09
CA TYR A 96 -15.84 0.58 11.17
C TYR A 96 -16.41 -0.75 11.69
N ALA A 97 -15.58 -1.51 12.39
CA ALA A 97 -15.87 -2.91 12.69
C ALA A 97 -17.20 -3.12 13.41
N GLU A 98 -17.55 -2.30 14.40
CA GLU A 98 -18.80 -2.46 15.14
C GLU A 98 -20.04 -2.38 14.25
N ILE A 99 -20.14 -1.37 13.38
CA ILE A 99 -21.30 -1.22 12.46
C ILE A 99 -21.23 -2.16 11.26
N ALA A 100 -20.02 -2.47 10.78
CA ALA A 100 -19.84 -3.31 9.61
C ALA A 100 -19.99 -4.80 9.93
N GLY A 101 -20.02 -5.18 11.22
CA GLY A 101 -20.05 -6.58 11.67
C GLY A 101 -18.69 -7.27 11.59
N GLY A 102 -17.62 -6.53 11.89
CA GLY A 102 -16.23 -6.98 12.03
C GLY A 102 -15.23 -6.19 11.18
N THR A 103 -13.95 -6.19 11.58
CA THR A 103 -12.86 -5.48 10.87
C THR A 103 -12.78 -5.82 9.39
N SER A 104 -12.96 -7.10 9.01
CA SER A 104 -12.89 -7.49 7.59
C SER A 104 -14.01 -6.89 6.74
N LYS A 105 -15.09 -6.39 7.35
CA LYS A 105 -16.21 -5.76 6.63
C LYS A 105 -16.12 -4.24 6.64
N SER A 106 -15.21 -3.63 7.41
CA SER A 106 -15.05 -2.17 7.51
C SER A 106 -14.17 -1.56 6.43
N TYR A 107 -13.77 -2.34 5.41
CA TYR A 107 -12.98 -1.82 4.29
C TYR A 107 -13.69 -0.67 3.59
N SER A 108 -12.91 0.34 3.22
CA SER A 108 -13.31 1.32 2.22
C SER A 108 -13.12 0.75 0.82
N VAL A 109 -11.99 0.07 0.57
CA VAL A 109 -11.71 -0.63 -0.68
C VAL A 109 -11.27 -2.08 -0.43
N LEU A 110 -11.92 -3.03 -1.11
CA LEU A 110 -11.54 -4.44 -1.15
C LEU A 110 -11.08 -4.83 -2.56
N ILE A 111 -9.85 -5.32 -2.67
CA ILE A 111 -9.28 -5.90 -3.90
C ILE A 111 -9.23 -7.42 -3.75
N GLU A 112 -10.13 -8.16 -4.40
CA GLU A 112 -10.07 -9.63 -4.49
C GLU A 112 -9.37 -10.12 -5.77
N ALA A 113 -9.24 -9.26 -6.78
CA ALA A 113 -8.61 -9.57 -8.06
C ALA A 113 -7.11 -9.83 -7.91
N ASP A 114 -6.65 -10.93 -8.50
CA ASP A 114 -5.24 -11.20 -8.71
C ASP A 114 -4.70 -10.28 -9.84
N ASP A 115 -3.39 -10.05 -9.90
CA ASP A 115 -2.71 -9.19 -10.90
C ASP A 115 -3.21 -7.72 -10.92
N PHE A 116 -3.83 -7.26 -9.82
CA PHE A 116 -4.24 -5.87 -9.69
C PHE A 116 -3.03 -4.93 -9.56
N ILE A 117 -3.08 -3.80 -10.26
CA ILE A 117 -2.10 -2.72 -10.13
C ILE A 117 -2.84 -1.44 -9.76
N ALA A 118 -2.33 -0.70 -8.78
CA ALA A 118 -2.76 0.67 -8.52
C ALA A 118 -1.58 1.65 -8.53
N GLU A 119 -1.80 2.81 -9.17
CA GLU A 119 -0.82 3.88 -9.27
C GLU A 119 -1.42 5.25 -8.95
N ASN A 120 -0.67 6.11 -8.26
CA ASN A 120 -0.99 7.54 -8.06
C ASN A 120 -2.38 7.80 -7.47
N ILE A 121 -2.79 7.02 -6.47
CA ILE A 121 -4.12 7.11 -5.87
C ILE A 121 -4.06 6.92 -4.36
N THR A 122 -4.98 7.56 -3.64
CA THR A 122 -5.14 7.37 -2.19
C THR A 122 -6.30 6.41 -1.90
N PHE A 123 -6.06 5.47 -0.99
CA PHE A 123 -7.07 4.65 -0.33
C PHE A 123 -7.20 5.12 1.13
N GLU A 124 -8.40 5.48 1.56
CA GLU A 124 -8.63 6.11 2.86
C GLU A 124 -9.82 5.49 3.60
N ASN A 125 -9.68 5.38 4.92
CA ASN A 125 -10.82 5.30 5.84
C ASN A 125 -10.72 6.43 6.87
N THR A 126 -11.81 7.17 7.05
CA THR A 126 -11.82 8.38 7.88
C THR A 126 -12.15 8.14 9.35
N ILE A 127 -12.53 6.91 9.75
CA ILE A 127 -12.86 6.60 11.14
C ILE A 127 -11.61 6.63 12.01
N SER A 128 -11.64 7.53 12.99
CA SER A 128 -10.54 7.73 13.93
C SER A 128 -10.78 7.04 15.26
N SER A 129 -9.98 6.03 15.57
CA SER A 129 -9.99 5.36 16.88
C SER A 129 -9.57 6.26 18.06
N GLU A 130 -9.16 7.50 17.78
CA GLU A 130 -8.89 8.52 18.82
C GLU A 130 -10.16 9.18 19.36
N LEU A 131 -11.25 9.15 18.59
CA LEU A 131 -12.52 9.72 19.03
C LEU A 131 -13.19 8.78 20.04
N PRO A 132 -13.76 9.29 21.14
CA PRO A 132 -14.33 8.47 22.22
C PRO A 132 -15.32 7.39 21.74
N GLN A 133 -16.15 7.71 20.75
CA GLN A 133 -17.14 6.80 20.19
C GLN A 133 -16.56 5.62 19.39
N TYR A 134 -15.30 5.70 18.98
CA TYR A 134 -14.61 4.66 18.18
C TYR A 134 -13.48 3.96 18.95
N LYS A 135 -13.25 4.32 20.22
CA LYS A 135 -12.18 3.71 21.04
C LYS A 135 -12.33 2.19 21.21
N LYS A 136 -13.56 1.69 21.19
CA LYS A 136 -13.87 0.25 21.22
C LYS A 136 -14.61 -0.07 19.92
N GLY A 137 -14.21 -1.13 19.23
CA GLY A 137 -14.86 -1.56 17.99
C GLY A 137 -14.62 -0.65 16.77
N GLY A 138 -13.78 0.39 16.87
CA GLY A 138 -13.51 1.36 15.81
C GLY A 138 -12.43 0.96 14.79
N GLN A 139 -12.09 -0.33 14.66
CA GLN A 139 -11.16 -0.79 13.63
C GLN A 139 -11.71 -0.46 12.24
N ALA A 140 -10.92 0.18 11.40
CA ALA A 140 -11.41 0.84 10.19
C ALA A 140 -10.43 0.67 9.03
N VAL A 141 -10.73 -0.28 8.15
CA VAL A 141 -9.83 -0.65 7.06
C VAL A 141 -9.96 0.34 5.91
N ALA A 142 -8.86 0.96 5.50
CA ALA A 142 -8.80 1.77 4.28
C ALA A 142 -8.74 0.86 3.04
N LEU A 143 -7.84 -0.14 3.10
CA LEU A 143 -7.59 -1.04 1.99
C LEU A 143 -7.43 -2.48 2.49
N MET A 144 -8.23 -3.40 1.95
CA MET A 144 -8.09 -4.84 2.16
C MET A 144 -7.68 -5.52 0.85
N VAL A 145 -6.56 -6.25 0.89
CA VAL A 145 -6.02 -6.98 -0.27
C VAL A 145 -6.20 -8.48 -0.05
N ASN A 146 -7.00 -9.08 -0.92
CA ASN A 146 -7.27 -10.52 -0.98
C ASN A 146 -6.97 -11.11 -2.37
N GLY A 147 -6.31 -10.35 -3.23
CA GLY A 147 -5.74 -10.77 -4.51
C GLY A 147 -4.24 -11.08 -4.39
N ASP A 148 -3.73 -11.99 -5.23
CA ASP A 148 -2.31 -12.34 -5.36
C ASP A 148 -1.65 -11.52 -6.47
N ARG A 149 -0.33 -11.33 -6.40
CA ARG A 149 0.47 -10.55 -7.37
C ARG A 149 -0.02 -9.10 -7.51
N VAL A 150 -0.41 -8.51 -6.40
CA VAL A 150 -0.93 -7.14 -6.37
C VAL A 150 0.20 -6.13 -6.24
N ILE A 151 0.16 -5.06 -7.03
CA ILE A 151 1.15 -3.97 -7.02
C ILE A 151 0.51 -2.65 -6.61
N PHE A 152 1.14 -1.94 -5.69
CA PHE A 152 0.86 -0.53 -5.40
C PHE A 152 2.11 0.30 -5.66
N HIS A 153 2.01 1.34 -6.47
CA HIS A 153 3.12 2.23 -6.79
C HIS A 153 2.72 3.70 -6.69
N ASN A 154 3.45 4.49 -5.90
CA ASN A 154 3.12 5.91 -5.66
C ASN A 154 1.69 6.12 -5.13
N CYS A 155 1.24 5.20 -4.29
CA CYS A 155 -0.08 5.26 -3.66
C CYS A 155 0.04 5.76 -2.21
N LYS A 156 -1.09 6.15 -1.65
CA LYS A 156 -1.22 6.41 -0.22
C LYS A 156 -2.29 5.53 0.40
N MET A 157 -2.00 4.92 1.54
CA MET A 157 -2.96 4.22 2.38
C MET A 157 -3.08 4.99 3.69
N SER A 158 -4.25 5.57 3.95
CA SER A 158 -4.45 6.54 5.04
C SER A 158 -5.58 6.11 5.96
N GLY A 159 -5.33 6.09 7.26
CA GLY A 159 -6.34 5.69 8.24
C GLY A 159 -5.87 5.85 9.69
N PHE A 160 -6.47 5.05 10.58
CA PHE A 160 -6.12 5.00 12.00
C PHE A 160 -5.83 3.55 12.40
N GLN A 161 -6.71 2.93 13.18
CA GLN A 161 -6.53 1.53 13.58
C GLN A 161 -6.93 0.59 12.43
N ASP A 162 -6.06 -0.39 12.13
CA ASP A 162 -6.27 -1.42 11.11
C ASP A 162 -6.35 -0.88 9.66
N THR A 163 -5.51 0.11 9.30
CA THR A 163 -5.56 0.81 8.00
C THR A 163 -5.40 -0.09 6.77
N PHE A 164 -4.37 -0.93 6.73
CA PHE A 164 -4.00 -1.73 5.55
C PHE A 164 -3.97 -3.23 5.88
N TYR A 165 -4.96 -3.95 5.36
CA TYR A 165 -5.19 -5.37 5.65
C TYR A 165 -4.71 -6.29 4.53
N LEU A 166 -3.63 -7.02 4.76
CA LEU A 166 -3.04 -7.98 3.83
C LEU A 166 -3.48 -9.41 4.18
N LYS A 167 -4.30 -10.05 3.34
CA LYS A 167 -4.82 -11.40 3.61
C LYS A 167 -3.78 -12.49 3.40
N ALA A 168 -3.97 -13.62 4.10
CA ALA A 168 -3.08 -14.77 4.08
C ALA A 168 -2.88 -15.35 2.67
N ASN A 169 -1.69 -15.90 2.41
CA ASN A 169 -1.33 -16.55 1.15
C ASN A 169 -1.49 -15.67 -0.10
N LYS A 170 -1.28 -14.35 0.06
CA LYS A 170 -1.31 -13.36 -1.03
C LYS A 170 0.02 -12.63 -1.08
N ARG A 171 0.57 -12.47 -2.28
CA ARG A 171 1.79 -11.69 -2.54
C ARG A 171 1.43 -10.27 -2.94
N THR A 172 2.05 -9.30 -2.30
CA THR A 172 1.81 -7.88 -2.59
C THR A 172 3.13 -7.11 -2.61
N TYR A 173 3.34 -6.33 -3.67
CA TYR A 173 4.49 -5.44 -3.79
C TYR A 173 4.04 -3.99 -3.66
N ILE A 174 4.64 -3.29 -2.72
CA ILE A 174 4.30 -1.91 -2.37
C ILE A 174 5.56 -1.08 -2.55
N LYS A 175 5.60 -0.22 -3.56
CA LYS A 175 6.78 0.58 -3.90
C LYS A 175 6.47 2.06 -3.87
N ASP A 176 7.37 2.86 -3.33
CA ASP A 176 7.25 4.33 -3.32
C ASP A 176 5.89 4.79 -2.76
N CYS A 177 5.37 4.15 -1.70
CA CYS A 177 4.06 4.47 -1.14
C CYS A 177 4.18 5.21 0.20
N ILE A 178 3.08 5.86 0.60
CA ILE A 178 2.90 6.42 1.95
C ILE A 178 1.84 5.58 2.67
N ILE A 179 2.13 5.12 3.87
CA ILE A 179 1.19 4.40 4.72
C ILE A 179 1.15 5.08 6.08
N ASP A 180 -0.04 5.50 6.52
CA ASP A 180 -0.22 6.17 7.80
C ASP A 180 -1.37 5.57 8.64
N GLY A 181 -1.19 5.57 9.96
CA GLY A 181 -2.16 4.99 10.88
C GLY A 181 -1.76 5.08 12.35
N THR A 182 -2.57 4.49 13.23
CA THR A 182 -2.35 4.48 14.69
C THR A 182 -1.92 3.10 15.17
N THR A 183 -2.88 2.22 15.42
CA THR A 183 -2.66 0.88 16.01
C THR A 183 -2.77 -0.19 14.93
N ASP A 184 -1.78 -1.07 14.85
CA ASP A 184 -1.79 -2.25 13.98
C ASP A 184 -2.10 -1.89 12.51
N PHE A 185 -1.62 -0.73 12.05
CA PHE A 185 -2.14 -0.15 10.81
C PHE A 185 -1.62 -0.86 9.55
N ILE A 186 -0.62 -1.74 9.67
CA ILE A 186 -0.25 -2.73 8.65
C ILE A 186 -0.40 -4.12 9.27
N PHE A 187 -1.42 -4.87 8.86
CA PHE A 187 -1.75 -6.11 9.56
C PHE A 187 -2.25 -7.23 8.64
N GLY A 188 -2.31 -8.43 9.21
CA GLY A 188 -2.75 -9.64 8.52
C GLY A 188 -1.63 -10.65 8.31
N ALA A 189 -1.72 -11.45 7.26
CA ALA A 189 -0.88 -12.64 7.06
C ALA A 189 -0.36 -12.77 5.61
N GLY A 190 -0.38 -11.67 4.85
CA GLY A 190 0.15 -11.64 3.49
C GLY A 190 1.68 -11.70 3.45
N ILE A 191 2.21 -12.02 2.27
CA ILE A 191 3.64 -11.92 1.94
C ILE A 191 3.82 -10.59 1.22
N ALA A 192 4.38 -9.60 1.91
CA ALA A 192 4.42 -8.24 1.40
C ALA A 192 5.82 -7.65 1.46
N LEU A 193 6.26 -7.07 0.35
CA LEU A 193 7.47 -6.27 0.27
C LEU A 193 7.09 -4.80 0.13
N PHE A 194 7.40 -4.02 1.16
CA PHE A 194 7.39 -2.57 1.15
C PHE A 194 8.79 -2.09 0.78
N GLU A 195 8.92 -1.50 -0.40
CA GLU A 195 10.20 -1.01 -0.90
C GLU A 195 10.11 0.51 -1.07
N ASN A 196 11.07 1.23 -0.50
CA ASN A 196 11.14 2.67 -0.64
C ASN A 196 9.86 3.40 -0.17
N CYS A 197 9.20 2.95 0.90
CA CYS A 197 7.98 3.57 1.42
C CYS A 197 8.22 4.56 2.58
N PHE A 198 7.21 5.39 2.86
CA PHE A 198 7.08 6.19 4.09
C PHE A 198 6.03 5.57 5.00
N ILE A 199 6.41 5.28 6.24
CA ILE A 199 5.56 4.65 7.24
C ILE A 199 5.36 5.66 8.37
N GLN A 200 4.17 6.26 8.45
CA GLN A 200 3.89 7.44 9.27
C GLN A 200 2.98 7.11 10.46
N CYS A 201 3.53 7.21 11.66
CA CYS A 201 2.87 6.83 12.90
C CYS A 201 2.09 8.01 13.48
N ARG A 202 0.77 7.87 13.67
CA ARG A 202 -0.10 8.93 14.22
C ARG A 202 -0.22 8.88 15.75
N LYS A 203 0.17 7.77 16.38
CA LYS A 203 0.00 7.50 17.82
C LYS A 203 1.16 6.68 18.37
N ASP A 204 1.42 6.82 19.67
CA ASP A 204 2.17 5.87 20.49
C ASP A 204 1.49 4.48 20.47
N SER A 205 1.84 3.65 19.49
CA SER A 205 1.25 2.34 19.28
C SER A 205 2.12 1.46 18.39
N TYR A 206 1.52 0.50 17.66
CA TYR A 206 2.22 -0.53 16.90
C TYR A 206 2.08 -0.30 15.41
N VAL A 207 3.19 -0.36 14.68
CA VAL A 207 3.20 -0.25 13.21
C VAL A 207 2.59 -1.49 12.57
N THR A 208 3.09 -2.67 12.94
CA THR A 208 2.63 -3.93 12.34
C THR A 208 1.94 -4.88 13.32
N ALA A 209 1.00 -5.68 12.78
CA ALA A 209 0.40 -6.81 13.47
C ALA A 209 0.26 -8.04 12.54
N GLY A 210 1.32 -8.84 12.48
CA GLY A 210 1.35 -10.08 11.70
C GLY A 210 0.53 -11.21 12.33
N ASN A 211 -0.22 -11.94 11.53
CA ASN A 211 -1.06 -13.09 11.93
C ASN A 211 -0.82 -14.33 11.07
N HIS A 212 0.42 -14.49 10.61
CA HIS A 212 0.85 -15.70 9.93
C HIS A 212 0.79 -16.89 10.89
N GLU A 213 0.64 -18.08 10.32
CA GLU A 213 0.69 -19.33 11.06
C GLU A 213 2.15 -19.78 11.25
N ALA A 214 2.47 -20.31 12.44
CA ALA A 214 3.82 -20.72 12.76
C ALA A 214 4.34 -21.80 11.77
N GLY A 215 5.55 -21.60 11.27
CA GLY A 215 6.22 -22.54 10.35
C GLY A 215 5.63 -22.63 8.93
N LYS A 216 4.63 -21.81 8.58
CA LYS A 216 3.95 -21.88 7.27
C LYS A 216 4.49 -20.92 6.22
N SER A 217 4.95 -19.74 6.61
CA SER A 217 5.43 -18.72 5.67
C SER A 217 6.86 -18.31 6.02
N LYS A 218 7.78 -18.46 5.05
CA LYS A 218 9.18 -18.02 5.21
C LYS A 218 9.29 -16.51 5.37
N TYR A 219 8.41 -15.77 4.70
CA TYR A 219 8.34 -14.32 4.73
C TYR A 219 6.96 -13.86 5.19
N GLY A 220 6.92 -12.72 5.89
CA GLY A 220 5.70 -11.99 6.18
C GLY A 220 5.76 -10.58 5.60
N PHE A 221 5.88 -9.59 6.47
CA PHE A 221 6.06 -8.20 6.07
C PHE A 221 7.54 -7.84 6.01
N VAL A 222 8.04 -7.48 4.84
CA VAL A 222 9.42 -7.07 4.64
C VAL A 222 9.45 -5.61 4.23
N PHE A 223 10.16 -4.78 5.00
CA PHE A 223 10.36 -3.36 4.75
C PHE A 223 11.80 -3.13 4.32
N LYS A 224 11.99 -2.60 3.13
CA LYS A 224 13.32 -2.35 2.55
C LYS A 224 13.44 -0.89 2.11
N ASP A 225 14.51 -0.23 2.53
CA ASP A 225 14.79 1.18 2.21
C ASP A 225 13.61 2.12 2.59
N CYS A 226 12.90 1.77 3.67
CA CYS A 226 11.74 2.51 4.16
C CYS A 226 12.13 3.59 5.17
N VAL A 227 11.23 4.54 5.41
CA VAL A 227 11.39 5.59 6.44
C VAL A 227 10.23 5.47 7.40
N ILE A 228 10.52 5.09 8.64
CA ILE A 228 9.57 4.96 9.73
C ILE A 228 9.67 6.21 10.59
N MET A 229 8.59 6.98 10.63
CA MET A 229 8.58 8.33 11.20
C MET A 229 7.24 8.65 11.83
N LYS A 230 7.18 9.72 12.62
CA LYS A 230 5.90 10.27 13.07
C LYS A 230 5.15 10.90 11.91
N TYR A 231 3.83 10.82 11.98
CA TYR A 231 2.97 11.62 11.14
C TYR A 231 3.20 13.11 11.43
N PRO A 232 3.15 14.01 10.42
CA PRO A 232 3.41 15.43 10.63
C PRO A 232 2.63 16.01 11.82
N LYS A 233 3.36 16.65 12.74
CA LYS A 233 2.83 17.28 13.97
C LYS A 233 2.18 16.33 14.99
N ALA A 234 2.32 15.00 14.84
CA ALA A 234 1.85 14.06 15.85
C ALA A 234 2.71 14.18 17.13
N PRO A 235 2.11 14.40 18.31
CA PRO A 235 2.83 14.55 19.58
C PRO A 235 3.14 13.16 20.19
N ILE A 236 3.97 12.37 19.49
CA ILE A 236 4.24 10.97 19.83
C ILE A 236 5.72 10.73 20.09
N SER A 237 6.03 9.68 20.86
CA SER A 237 7.39 9.33 21.29
C SER A 237 7.61 7.85 21.60
N LYS A 238 6.57 7.00 21.52
CA LYS A 238 6.59 5.62 21.99
C LYS A 238 5.92 4.68 20.99
N VAL A 239 6.59 4.45 19.87
CA VAL A 239 6.13 3.56 18.80
C VAL A 239 6.89 2.24 18.85
N SER A 240 6.16 1.14 18.64
CA SER A 240 6.71 -0.19 18.44
C SER A 240 6.61 -0.58 16.97
N LEU A 241 7.67 -1.14 16.40
CA LEU A 241 7.75 -1.65 15.03
C LEU A 241 6.71 -2.73 14.74
N GLY A 242 6.33 -3.52 15.75
CA GLY A 242 5.23 -4.47 15.61
C GLY A 242 4.89 -5.23 16.88
N ARG A 243 3.82 -6.04 16.80
CA ARG A 243 3.42 -7.04 17.80
C ARG A 243 2.74 -8.26 17.17
N PRO A 244 2.87 -9.46 17.76
CA PRO A 244 2.49 -10.69 17.08
C PRO A 244 1.01 -11.05 17.28
N TRP A 245 0.15 -10.67 16.34
CA TRP A 245 -1.28 -11.03 16.37
C TRP A 245 -1.50 -12.55 16.25
N GLY A 246 -0.69 -13.22 15.43
CA GLY A 246 -0.65 -14.68 15.29
C GLY A 246 0.70 -15.29 15.67
N ALA A 247 0.71 -16.59 15.96
CA ALA A 247 1.90 -17.28 16.45
C ALA A 247 3.07 -17.30 15.45
N GLY A 248 2.82 -17.18 14.14
CA GLY A 248 3.87 -17.13 13.12
C GLY A 248 4.23 -15.73 12.65
N ALA A 249 3.85 -14.67 13.37
CA ALA A 249 4.04 -13.30 12.93
C ALA A 249 5.49 -13.06 12.48
N ASN A 250 5.66 -12.57 11.25
CA ASN A 250 6.96 -12.40 10.62
C ASN A 250 7.08 -10.98 10.07
N THR A 251 8.04 -10.22 10.57
CA THR A 251 8.27 -8.83 10.14
C THR A 251 9.76 -8.53 10.15
N VAL A 252 10.26 -7.97 9.05
CA VAL A 252 11.68 -7.69 8.87
C VAL A 252 11.89 -6.29 8.31
N PHE A 253 12.78 -5.52 8.93
CA PHE A 253 13.22 -4.20 8.44
C PHE A 253 14.67 -4.28 7.94
N ILE A 254 14.92 -3.78 6.73
CA ILE A 254 16.23 -3.83 6.05
C ILE A 254 16.55 -2.45 5.52
N HIS A 255 17.73 -1.91 5.86
CA HIS A 255 18.22 -0.61 5.38
C HIS A 255 17.21 0.53 5.59
N SER A 256 16.42 0.46 6.66
CA SER A 256 15.32 1.40 6.89
C SER A 256 15.72 2.46 7.92
N TYR A 257 15.23 3.69 7.71
CA TYR A 257 15.41 4.77 8.67
C TYR A 257 14.36 4.68 9.76
N GLU A 258 14.79 4.78 11.02
CA GLU A 258 13.92 4.81 12.20
C GLU A 258 14.08 6.14 12.94
N GLU A 259 13.02 6.95 12.97
CA GLU A 259 12.99 8.18 13.77
C GLU A 259 13.03 7.86 15.28
N SER A 260 13.40 8.86 16.09
CA SER A 260 13.53 8.78 17.55
C SER A 260 12.26 8.40 18.32
N VAL A 261 11.12 8.28 17.63
CA VAL A 261 9.85 7.82 18.23
C VAL A 261 9.81 6.30 18.43
N ILE A 262 10.71 5.54 17.80
CA ILE A 262 10.80 4.09 17.99
C ILE A 262 11.37 3.79 19.38
N LEU A 263 10.66 2.94 20.13
CA LEU A 263 11.07 2.51 21.46
C LEU A 263 12.42 1.75 21.41
N PRO A 264 13.27 1.84 22.45
CA PRO A 264 14.50 1.05 22.53
C PRO A 264 14.26 -0.45 22.38
N GLU A 265 13.16 -0.96 22.96
CA GLU A 265 12.71 -2.35 22.84
C GLU A 265 12.40 -2.75 21.39
N GLY A 266 12.07 -1.78 20.54
CA GLY A 266 11.73 -1.90 19.12
C GLY A 266 10.39 -2.58 18.86
N TRP A 267 10.13 -3.68 19.57
CA TRP A 267 9.03 -4.60 19.34
C TRP A 267 8.28 -4.86 20.64
N SER A 268 7.07 -5.42 20.52
CA SER A 268 6.22 -5.72 21.68
C SER A 268 5.64 -7.13 21.62
N ILE A 269 5.34 -7.69 22.79
CA ILE A 269 4.48 -8.87 22.88
C ILE A 269 3.00 -8.49 22.68
N TRP A 270 2.18 -9.44 22.27
CA TRP A 270 0.75 -9.20 22.06
C TRP A 270 -0.03 -8.95 23.36
N SER A 271 0.24 -9.77 24.37
CA SER A 271 -0.44 -9.72 25.66
C SER A 271 0.53 -10.08 26.78
N LYS A 272 0.39 -9.40 27.93
CA LYS A 272 1.04 -9.77 29.19
C LYS A 272 0.20 -10.72 30.04
N ASP A 273 -1.08 -10.89 29.69
CA ASP A 273 -2.00 -11.81 30.35
C ASP A 273 -1.74 -13.25 29.89
N PRO A 274 -1.32 -14.17 30.79
CA PRO A 274 -1.04 -15.57 30.48
C PRO A 274 -2.27 -16.37 29.99
N GLU A 275 -3.49 -15.92 30.30
CA GLU A 275 -4.72 -16.58 29.84
C GLU A 275 -5.09 -16.19 28.41
N ASN A 276 -4.46 -15.14 27.87
CA ASN A 276 -4.70 -14.72 26.50
C ASN A 276 -4.15 -15.78 25.52
N LYS A 277 -4.98 -16.24 24.58
CA LYS A 277 -4.59 -17.22 23.55
C LYS A 277 -3.35 -16.85 22.73
N ALA A 278 -3.02 -15.56 22.66
CA ALA A 278 -1.88 -15.03 21.92
C ALA A 278 -0.70 -14.64 22.83
N TYR A 279 -0.75 -14.98 24.13
CA TYR A 279 0.31 -14.75 25.10
C TYR A 279 1.66 -15.31 24.63
N GLU A 280 1.66 -16.51 24.04
CA GLU A 280 2.89 -17.19 23.62
C GLU A 280 3.29 -16.96 22.16
N ASN A 281 2.55 -16.12 21.41
CA ASN A 281 2.82 -15.92 19.98
C ASN A 281 4.26 -15.48 19.71
N TRP A 282 4.88 -14.74 20.64
CA TRP A 282 6.26 -14.26 20.52
C TRP A 282 7.28 -15.40 20.41
N LYS A 283 7.00 -16.60 20.95
CA LYS A 283 7.94 -17.74 20.94
C LYS A 283 8.23 -18.28 19.54
N THR A 284 7.27 -18.12 18.63
CA THR A 284 7.33 -18.65 17.26
C THR A 284 7.27 -17.55 16.20
N SER A 285 7.25 -16.29 16.63
CA SER A 285 7.32 -15.12 15.75
C SER A 285 8.77 -14.86 15.32
N PHE A 286 8.94 -14.21 14.17
CA PHE A 286 10.24 -13.81 13.64
C PHE A 286 10.26 -12.30 13.36
N TYR A 287 10.87 -11.55 14.27
CA TYR A 287 11.09 -10.11 14.12
C TYR A 287 12.57 -9.81 13.99
N ALA A 288 12.93 -9.12 12.92
CA ALA A 288 14.32 -8.89 12.61
C ALA A 288 14.63 -7.55 11.95
N GLU A 289 15.85 -7.08 12.15
CA GLU A 289 16.39 -5.86 11.56
C GLU A 289 17.74 -6.14 10.89
N TYR A 290 18.05 -5.44 9.79
CA TYR A 290 19.37 -5.45 9.14
C TYR A 290 19.78 -4.04 8.73
N ASP A 291 20.90 -3.56 9.26
CA ASP A 291 21.53 -2.28 8.87
C ASP A 291 20.51 -1.12 8.81
N CYS A 292 19.58 -1.11 9.76
CA CYS A 292 18.67 0.01 9.99
C CYS A 292 19.45 1.15 10.65
N TYR A 293 19.04 2.39 10.37
CA TYR A 293 19.78 3.59 10.79
C TYR A 293 18.83 4.68 11.27
N GLY A 294 19.39 5.69 11.93
CA GLY A 294 18.61 6.79 12.52
C GLY A 294 18.55 6.70 14.05
N PRO A 295 18.00 7.72 14.70
CA PRO A 295 18.01 7.81 16.16
C PRO A 295 17.17 6.73 16.87
N GLY A 296 16.20 6.09 16.18
CA GLY A 296 15.41 4.98 16.72
C GLY A 296 16.01 3.59 16.51
N SER A 297 17.07 3.47 15.71
CA SER A 297 17.57 2.18 15.22
C SER A 297 18.62 1.49 16.11
N ASN A 298 18.90 2.02 17.31
CA ASN A 298 19.85 1.38 18.22
C ASN A 298 19.29 0.03 18.69
N SER A 299 19.97 -1.06 18.31
CA SER A 299 19.53 -2.42 18.59
C SER A 299 19.96 -2.99 19.95
N ASP A 300 20.78 -2.29 20.73
CA ASP A 300 21.35 -2.78 22.01
C ASP A 300 20.29 -3.15 23.05
N ASN A 301 19.11 -2.51 22.99
CA ASN A 301 18.02 -2.69 23.95
C ASN A 301 16.78 -3.37 23.34
N ARG A 302 16.91 -3.92 22.13
CA ARG A 302 15.79 -4.64 21.51
C ARG A 302 15.39 -5.81 22.38
N ILE A 303 14.12 -6.18 22.33
CA ILE A 303 13.64 -7.35 23.06
C ILE A 303 14.45 -8.59 22.69
N SER A 304 14.73 -9.43 23.69
CA SER A 304 15.73 -10.50 23.59
C SER A 304 15.43 -11.61 22.57
N TRP A 305 14.20 -11.70 22.08
CA TRP A 305 13.78 -12.67 21.07
C TRP A 305 13.67 -12.08 19.66
N SER A 306 13.96 -10.79 19.49
CA SER A 306 14.19 -10.21 18.16
C SER A 306 15.58 -10.62 17.64
N HIS A 307 15.78 -10.52 16.33
CA HIS A 307 16.99 -10.97 15.67
C HIS A 307 17.65 -9.85 14.86
N GLN A 308 18.96 -9.67 15.03
CA GLN A 308 19.75 -8.82 14.14
C GLN A 308 20.31 -9.70 13.03
N LEU A 309 19.84 -9.50 11.81
CA LEU A 309 20.30 -10.30 10.68
C LEU A 309 21.79 -10.03 10.45
N ASN A 310 22.51 -11.05 10.01
CA ASN A 310 23.82 -10.88 9.40
C ASN A 310 23.69 -10.68 7.87
N LYS A 311 24.80 -10.33 7.22
CA LYS A 311 24.85 -10.08 5.77
C LYS A 311 24.36 -11.27 4.93
N THR A 312 24.66 -12.49 5.34
CA THR A 312 24.23 -13.71 4.63
C THR A 312 22.72 -13.88 4.74
N GLU A 313 22.16 -13.73 5.94
CA GLU A 313 20.71 -13.80 6.15
C GLU A 313 19.97 -12.70 5.39
N ALA A 314 20.48 -11.46 5.43
CA ALA A 314 19.92 -10.34 4.69
C ALA A 314 19.92 -10.57 3.16
N SER A 315 20.90 -11.32 2.63
CA SER A 315 20.95 -11.69 1.20
C SER A 315 19.86 -12.67 0.76
N GLU A 316 19.11 -13.25 1.70
CA GLU A 316 17.92 -14.05 1.41
C GLU A 316 16.68 -13.20 1.10
N TYR A 317 16.69 -11.91 1.44
CA TYR A 317 15.57 -10.99 1.25
C TYR A 317 15.65 -10.25 -0.09
N THR A 318 15.78 -11.00 -1.19
CA THR A 318 15.60 -10.45 -2.55
C THR A 318 14.14 -10.54 -2.97
N LYS A 319 13.72 -9.67 -3.89
CA LYS A 319 12.36 -9.66 -4.43
C LYS A 319 11.95 -11.02 -5.00
N GLU A 320 12.87 -11.64 -5.74
CA GLU A 320 12.68 -12.96 -6.36
C GLU A 320 12.47 -14.04 -5.30
N LYS A 321 13.28 -14.03 -4.22
CA LYS A 321 13.16 -15.00 -3.14
C LYS A 321 11.89 -14.79 -2.31
N ILE A 322 11.51 -13.55 -2.03
CA ILE A 322 10.30 -13.21 -1.27
C ILE A 322 9.03 -13.66 -1.99
N PHE A 323 9.00 -13.53 -3.32
CA PHE A 323 7.83 -13.82 -4.13
C PHE A 323 7.89 -15.14 -4.91
N ALA A 324 8.87 -16.00 -4.60
CA ALA A 324 8.96 -17.35 -5.11
C ALA A 324 7.72 -18.19 -4.74
N ALA A 325 7.35 -19.14 -5.59
CA ALA A 325 6.14 -19.95 -5.46
C ALA A 325 6.07 -20.71 -4.13
N ASN A 326 7.22 -21.18 -3.62
CA ASN A 326 7.32 -21.99 -2.42
C ASN A 326 7.24 -21.21 -1.10
N THR A 327 7.04 -19.89 -1.15
CA THR A 327 6.93 -19.03 0.05
C THR A 327 5.53 -18.99 0.64
N THR A 328 4.54 -19.49 -0.11
CA THR A 328 3.12 -19.58 0.27
C THR A 328 2.71 -21.02 0.56
N THR A 329 1.68 -21.19 1.39
CA THR A 329 1.05 -22.51 1.58
C THR A 329 -0.17 -22.72 0.70
N ALA A 330 -0.54 -21.73 -0.11
CA ALA A 330 -1.66 -21.87 -1.04
C ALA A 330 -1.29 -22.81 -2.19
N SER A 331 -2.11 -23.83 -2.39
CA SER A 331 -1.99 -24.82 -3.48
C SER A 331 -2.21 -24.24 -4.89
N ASN A 332 -2.70 -23.00 -4.99
CA ASN A 332 -3.28 -22.43 -6.21
C ASN A 332 -2.62 -21.11 -6.67
N LEU A 333 -1.42 -20.76 -6.19
CA LEU A 333 -0.74 -19.56 -6.72
C LEU A 333 0.04 -19.89 -7.99
N GLU A 334 -0.02 -19.00 -8.97
CA GLU A 334 0.79 -19.11 -10.18
C GLU A 334 2.25 -18.82 -9.83
N GLY A 335 3.07 -19.87 -9.89
CA GLY A 335 4.52 -19.85 -10.04
C GLY A 335 5.32 -18.84 -9.21
N ASP A 336 6.57 -18.64 -9.61
CA ASP A 336 7.37 -17.54 -9.11
C ASP A 336 6.83 -16.22 -9.67
N TRP A 337 6.90 -15.15 -8.88
CA TRP A 337 6.46 -13.82 -9.33
C TRP A 337 7.58 -12.81 -9.18
N ASN A 338 7.87 -12.07 -10.25
CA ASN A 338 8.78 -10.94 -10.22
C ASN A 338 8.02 -9.65 -10.58
N PRO A 339 7.59 -8.84 -9.60
CA PRO A 339 6.82 -7.64 -9.90
C PRO A 339 7.64 -6.63 -10.69
N VAL A 340 7.10 -6.24 -11.85
CA VAL A 340 7.62 -5.20 -12.72
C VAL A 340 6.71 -3.97 -12.63
N ILE A 341 7.30 -2.82 -12.35
CA ILE A 341 6.66 -1.52 -12.49
C ILE A 341 7.24 -0.92 -13.77
N GLU A 342 6.38 -0.71 -14.77
CA GLU A 342 6.79 -0.07 -16.02
C GLU A 342 7.20 1.37 -15.71
N LYS A 343 8.45 1.73 -16.07
CA LYS A 343 8.91 3.12 -15.99
C LYS A 343 8.06 3.94 -16.97
N ASP A 344 7.59 5.12 -16.54
CA ASP A 344 7.01 6.18 -17.37
C ASP A 344 5.47 6.27 -17.52
N LYS A 345 4.63 5.58 -16.73
CA LYS A 345 3.17 5.81 -16.85
C LYS A 345 2.64 7.04 -16.14
N CYS A 346 3.27 7.50 -15.06
CA CYS A 346 2.91 8.73 -14.34
C CYS A 346 4.08 9.18 -13.46
N ASN A 347 4.68 10.34 -13.75
CA ASN A 347 5.76 10.90 -12.93
C ASN A 347 5.21 11.94 -11.95
N VAL A 348 5.00 11.54 -10.70
CA VAL A 348 5.07 12.44 -9.53
C VAL A 348 6.10 11.89 -8.57
N VAL A 349 7.12 12.67 -8.27
CA VAL A 349 8.27 12.26 -7.44
C VAL A 349 7.93 12.50 -5.97
N LEU A 350 7.84 11.42 -5.17
CA LEU A 350 7.87 11.55 -3.70
C LEU A 350 9.11 12.37 -3.28
N PRO A 351 9.05 13.15 -2.19
CA PRO A 351 10.19 13.96 -1.74
C PRO A 351 11.48 13.14 -1.68
N SER A 352 12.58 13.73 -2.17
CA SER A 352 13.88 13.07 -2.26
C SER A 352 14.35 12.60 -0.88
N LYS A 353 14.61 11.29 -0.75
CA LYS A 353 15.11 10.63 0.47
C LYS A 353 16.61 10.84 0.73
N LYS A 354 17.34 11.53 -0.15
CA LYS A 354 18.79 11.75 -0.03
C LYS A 354 19.11 12.79 1.04
N ALA A 355 18.92 12.44 2.29
CA ALA A 355 19.59 13.12 3.40
C ALA A 355 19.80 12.13 4.53
N LYS A 356 21.05 11.96 4.96
CA LYS A 356 21.38 11.45 6.31
C LYS A 356 20.79 12.33 7.44
N ASN A 357 20.08 13.40 7.07
CA ASN A 357 19.32 14.33 7.91
C ASN A 357 17.85 14.35 7.46
N ALA A 358 17.15 13.23 7.62
CA ALA A 358 15.72 13.08 7.34
C ALA A 358 14.81 14.02 8.18
N ASP A 359 15.37 14.84 9.07
CA ASP A 359 14.60 15.84 9.79
C ASP A 359 14.33 17.11 8.95
N SER A 360 15.24 17.51 8.05
CA SER A 360 15.19 18.84 7.41
C SER A 360 14.58 18.88 5.99
N SER A 361 14.73 17.80 5.22
CA SER A 361 14.18 17.69 3.86
C SER A 361 12.70 17.30 3.83
N PHE A 362 12.19 16.79 4.95
CA PHE A 362 10.84 16.24 5.07
C PHE A 362 9.77 17.29 5.39
N GLU A 363 10.11 18.36 6.11
CA GLU A 363 9.17 19.44 6.41
C GLU A 363 8.78 20.25 5.16
N LYS A 364 9.68 20.41 4.18
CA LYS A 364 9.43 21.26 3.00
C LYS A 364 8.65 20.58 1.87
N GLY A 365 8.63 19.24 1.81
CA GLY A 365 8.04 18.48 0.70
C GLY A 365 6.53 18.18 0.83
N PHE A 366 5.93 18.50 1.98
CA PHE A 366 4.57 18.10 2.33
C PHE A 366 3.64 19.27 2.71
N HIS A 367 4.03 20.51 2.37
CA HIS A 367 3.13 21.67 2.38
C HIS A 367 2.31 21.76 1.11
#